data_AF-A0A2W7RC15-F1
#
_entry.id   AF-A0A2W7RC15-F1
#
_cell.length_a   1.000
_cell.length_b   1.000
_cell.length_c   1.000
_cell.angle_alpha   90.00
_cell.angle_beta   90.00
_cell.angle_gamma   90.00
#
_symmetry.space_group_name_H-M   'P 1'
#
loop_
_entity.id
_entity.type
_entity.pdbx_description
1 polymer ?
#
loop_
_entity_poly.entity_id
_entity_poly.type
_entity_poly.pdbx_seq_one_letter_code
_entity_poly.pdbx_strand_id
1 'polypeptide(L)'
;MKPICVLVLILSFTLGCKQEKTNKDILGHWWSTQEDSSYFELYINEIEFVLNHASYGPIPRKYEYHFDTIYLYNFENEKLGKWRIVDSSDSVLVLSNQEEEYKLYRINIPNSYFESYQDSLDWESFEEEFHLRYLKRRYQ
;
A
#
# COMPACT_ATOMS: atom_id res chain seq x y z
N MET A 1 -36.24 19.73 48.72
CA MET A 1 -34.94 19.11 48.40
C MET A 1 -35.07 18.37 47.07
N LYS A 2 -34.41 18.89 46.03
CA LYS A 2 -34.05 18.16 44.79
C LYS A 2 -32.52 17.93 44.92
N PRO A 3 -31.94 16.80 44.46
CA PRO A 3 -32.04 16.42 43.05
C PRO A 3 -32.13 14.90 42.78
N ILE A 4 -33.10 14.50 41.95
CA ILE A 4 -32.99 13.28 41.14
C ILE A 4 -32.43 13.74 39.80
N CYS A 5 -31.13 14.01 39.79
CA CYS A 5 -30.32 14.08 38.57
C CYS A 5 -29.34 12.91 38.66
N VAL A 6 -28.84 12.46 37.52
CA VAL A 6 -27.85 11.37 37.37
C VAL A 6 -28.47 10.00 37.13
N LEU A 7 -29.28 9.86 36.07
CA LEU A 7 -29.46 8.54 35.46
C LEU A 7 -29.91 8.54 33.99
N VAL A 8 -29.52 9.52 33.17
CA VAL A 8 -29.56 9.36 31.69
C VAL A 8 -28.44 10.17 31.05
N LEU A 9 -27.20 9.92 31.47
CA LEU A 9 -25.99 10.40 30.79
C LEU A 9 -25.12 9.21 30.34
N ILE A 10 -25.81 8.10 30.03
CA ILE A 10 -25.26 6.87 29.43
C ILE A 10 -25.88 6.70 28.02
N LEU A 11 -26.34 7.81 27.41
CA LEU A 11 -26.58 7.83 25.97
C LEU A 11 -25.26 8.18 25.27
N SER A 12 -24.56 7.11 24.91
CA SER A 12 -24.08 6.99 23.54
C SER A 12 -22.99 7.97 23.09
N PHE A 13 -22.00 8.24 23.93
CA PHE A 13 -20.63 8.41 23.42
C PHE A 13 -20.09 7.03 23.02
N THR A 14 -20.76 6.35 22.09
CA THR A 14 -20.06 5.48 21.14
C THR A 14 -19.33 6.41 20.20
N LEU A 15 -18.31 7.10 20.73
CA LEU A 15 -17.20 7.62 19.96
C LEU A 15 -16.65 6.38 19.26
N GLY A 16 -17.09 6.17 18.01
CA GLY A 16 -16.38 5.27 17.13
C GLY A 16 -14.95 5.78 17.12
N CYS A 17 -14.06 5.07 17.79
CA CYS A 17 -12.63 5.22 17.60
C CYS A 17 -12.41 4.85 16.13
N LYS A 18 -12.53 5.83 15.24
CA LYS A 18 -12.01 5.71 13.90
C LYS A 18 -10.49 5.72 14.10
N GLN A 19 -9.93 4.52 14.17
CA GLN A 19 -8.50 4.33 14.34
C GLN A 19 -7.84 5.10 13.20
N GLU A 20 -7.06 6.11 13.55
CA GLU A 20 -6.42 6.97 12.58
C GLU A 20 -5.38 6.11 11.86
N LYS A 21 -5.56 5.93 10.55
CA LYS A 21 -4.61 5.18 9.73
C LYS A 21 -3.28 5.90 9.76
N THR A 22 -2.23 5.18 10.08
CA THR A 22 -0.88 5.75 10.13
C THR A 22 -0.14 5.44 8.84
N ASN A 23 0.86 6.26 8.49
CA ASN A 23 1.74 5.95 7.35
C ASN A 23 2.38 4.54 7.48
N LYS A 24 2.56 4.04 8.71
CA LYS A 24 3.11 2.70 8.94
C LYS A 24 2.22 1.58 8.38
N ASP A 25 0.93 1.81 8.22
CA ASP A 25 -0.03 0.80 7.79
C ASP A 25 0.11 0.45 6.30
N ILE A 26 0.77 1.31 5.51
CA ILE A 26 1.01 1.09 4.08
C ILE A 26 2.44 0.62 3.77
N LEU A 27 3.37 0.71 4.73
CA LEU A 27 4.76 0.36 4.51
C LEU A 27 4.93 -1.15 4.32
N GLY A 28 5.67 -1.54 3.29
CA GLY A 28 6.04 -2.92 3.02
C GLY A 28 5.93 -3.29 1.56
N HIS A 29 5.78 -4.59 1.32
CA HIS A 29 5.76 -5.18 -0.01
C HIS A 29 4.39 -5.79 -0.24
N TRP A 30 3.80 -5.44 -1.37
CA TRP A 30 2.43 -5.77 -1.69
C TRP A 30 2.32 -6.27 -3.12
N TRP A 31 1.30 -7.06 -3.41
CA TRP A 31 1.03 -7.49 -4.77
C TRP A 31 -0.45 -7.43 -5.10
N SER A 32 -0.75 -7.29 -6.39
CA SER A 32 -2.10 -7.47 -6.92
C SER A 32 -2.04 -7.96 -8.36
N THR A 33 -3.20 -8.31 -8.89
CA THR A 33 -3.44 -8.63 -10.30
C THR A 33 -4.57 -7.75 -10.80
N GLN A 34 -4.44 -7.16 -11.98
CA GLN A 34 -5.55 -6.45 -12.62
C GLN A 34 -6.45 -7.41 -13.40
N GLU A 35 -7.61 -6.93 -13.89
CA GLU A 35 -8.58 -7.74 -14.65
C GLU A 35 -7.98 -8.41 -15.90
N ASP A 36 -6.98 -7.80 -16.52
CA ASP A 36 -6.24 -8.34 -17.66
C ASP A 36 -5.13 -9.34 -17.26
N SER A 37 -5.12 -9.77 -16.00
CA SER A 37 -4.09 -10.64 -15.40
C SER A 37 -2.69 -10.02 -15.34
N SER A 38 -2.57 -8.69 -15.44
CA SER A 38 -1.30 -8.02 -15.21
C SER A 38 -0.96 -8.05 -13.71
N TYR A 39 0.03 -8.86 -13.39
CA TYR A 39 0.61 -8.93 -12.06
C TYR A 39 1.53 -7.73 -11.82
N PHE A 40 1.42 -7.15 -10.64
CA PHE A 40 2.36 -6.14 -10.19
C PHE A 40 2.61 -6.23 -8.69
N GLU A 41 3.78 -5.74 -8.29
CA GLU A 41 4.16 -5.56 -6.90
C GLU A 41 4.30 -4.06 -6.59
N LEU A 42 3.93 -3.67 -5.36
CA LEU A 42 4.22 -2.37 -4.80
C LEU A 42 5.22 -2.53 -3.66
N TYR A 43 6.32 -1.78 -3.69
CA TYR A 43 7.24 -1.67 -2.57
C TYR A 43 7.17 -0.25 -2.03
N ILE A 44 6.83 -0.11 -0.75
CA ILE A 44 6.60 1.18 -0.10
C ILE A 44 7.46 1.25 1.15
N ASN A 45 8.39 2.19 1.20
CA ASN A 45 9.13 2.55 2.42
C ASN A 45 8.75 3.98 2.86
N GLU A 46 9.50 4.57 3.79
CA GLU A 46 9.17 5.89 4.35
C GLU A 46 9.23 7.06 3.33
N ILE A 47 9.91 6.88 2.19
CA ILE A 47 10.19 7.96 1.23
C ILE A 47 9.80 7.64 -0.21
N GLU A 48 9.71 6.36 -0.57
CA GLU A 48 9.58 5.91 -1.95
C GLU A 48 8.45 4.89 -2.11
N PHE A 49 7.73 5.05 -3.21
CA PHE A 49 6.66 4.19 -3.67
C PHE A 49 7.07 3.61 -5.02
N VAL A 50 7.26 2.30 -5.10
CA VAL A 50 7.78 1.63 -6.30
C VAL A 50 6.71 0.70 -6.85
N LEU A 51 6.25 1.00 -8.07
CA LEU A 51 5.40 0.09 -8.84
C LEU A 51 6.29 -0.81 -9.70
N ASN A 52 6.32 -2.11 -9.43
CA ASN A 52 7.04 -3.08 -10.24
C ASN A 52 6.08 -3.95 -11.04
N HIS A 53 6.12 -3.82 -12.35
CA HIS A 53 5.20 -4.50 -13.26
C HIS A 53 5.94 -5.42 -14.21
N ALA A 54 5.30 -6.52 -14.56
CA ALA A 54 5.92 -7.57 -15.38
C ALA A 54 6.44 -7.10 -16.75
N SER A 55 5.86 -6.04 -17.33
CA SER A 55 6.23 -5.55 -18.67
C SER A 55 7.24 -4.41 -18.70
N TYR A 56 7.40 -3.65 -17.61
CA TYR A 56 8.22 -2.43 -17.60
C TYR A 56 9.18 -2.33 -16.40
N GLY A 57 9.15 -3.31 -15.49
CA GLY A 57 10.02 -3.33 -14.32
C GLY A 57 9.62 -2.31 -13.26
N PRO A 58 10.54 -1.94 -12.35
CA PRO A 58 10.27 -1.02 -11.25
C PRO A 58 10.20 0.44 -11.73
N ILE A 59 9.18 1.14 -11.27
CA ILE A 59 8.99 2.58 -11.48
C ILE A 59 8.96 3.26 -10.10
N PRO A 60 10.09 3.80 -9.62
CA PRO A 60 10.13 4.52 -8.35
C PRO A 60 9.45 5.88 -8.47
N ARG A 61 8.70 6.25 -7.44
CA ARG A 61 8.01 7.54 -7.28
C ARG A 61 8.24 8.08 -5.89
N LYS A 62 8.35 9.41 -5.78
CA LYS A 62 8.21 10.08 -4.49
C LYS A 62 6.73 10.06 -4.10
N TYR A 63 6.46 10.01 -2.80
CA TYR A 63 5.10 10.15 -2.32
C TYR A 63 4.99 10.97 -1.04
N GLU A 64 3.80 11.50 -0.80
CA GLU A 64 3.42 12.08 0.48
C GLU A 64 2.16 11.39 1.00
N TYR A 65 2.14 11.15 2.30
CA TYR A 65 0.98 10.61 3.00
C TYR A 65 0.24 11.70 3.76
N HIS A 66 -1.05 11.86 3.50
CA HIS A 66 -1.92 12.77 4.26
C HIS A 66 -3.21 12.05 4.65
N PHE A 67 -3.32 11.68 5.93
CA PHE A 67 -4.46 10.98 6.54
C PHE A 67 -4.80 9.63 5.90
N ASP A 68 -5.56 9.63 4.81
CA ASP A 68 -5.99 8.44 4.07
C ASP A 68 -5.63 8.54 2.59
N THR A 69 -4.77 9.50 2.22
CA THR A 69 -4.45 9.78 0.82
C THR A 69 -2.95 9.78 0.60
N ILE A 70 -2.52 8.98 -0.39
CA ILE A 70 -1.16 8.94 -0.93
C ILE A 70 -1.12 9.85 -2.16
N TYR A 71 -0.23 10.83 -2.17
CA TYR A 71 0.03 11.69 -3.32
C TYR A 71 1.31 11.25 -3.99
N LEU A 72 1.26 10.94 -5.28
CA LEU A 72 2.42 10.48 -6.05
C LEU A 72 3.02 11.63 -6.85
N TYR A 73 4.36 11.68 -6.88
CA TYR A 73 5.12 12.71 -7.59
C TYR A 73 6.22 12.07 -8.45
N ASN A 74 6.59 12.74 -9.55
CA ASN A 74 7.81 12.42 -10.27
C ASN A 74 9.05 13.01 -9.56
N PHE A 75 10.24 12.79 -10.12
CA PHE A 75 11.49 13.29 -9.53
C PHE A 75 11.64 14.82 -9.60
N GLU A 76 10.92 15.47 -10.51
CA GLU A 76 10.82 16.92 -10.66
C GLU A 76 9.77 17.55 -9.72
N ASN A 77 9.16 16.73 -8.84
CA ASN A 77 8.11 17.09 -7.89
C ASN A 77 6.78 17.50 -8.54
N GLU A 78 6.54 17.10 -9.80
CA GLU A 78 5.23 17.23 -10.43
C GLU A 78 4.29 16.14 -9.91
N LYS A 79 3.06 16.54 -9.59
CA LYS A 79 2.03 15.64 -9.08
C LYS A 79 1.48 14.76 -10.20
N LEU A 80 1.60 13.45 -10.03
CA LEU A 80 1.17 12.44 -11.00
C LEU A 80 -0.24 11.94 -10.73
N GLY A 81 -0.63 11.87 -9.46
CA GLY A 81 -1.90 11.29 -9.06
C GLY A 81 -2.05 11.20 -7.56
N LYS A 82 -3.17 10.63 -7.14
CA LYS A 82 -3.43 10.33 -5.74
C LYS A 82 -4.22 9.04 -5.59
N TRP A 83 -3.97 8.33 -4.50
CA TRP A 83 -4.67 7.11 -4.11
C TRP A 83 -5.25 7.29 -2.73
N ARG A 84 -6.53 6.94 -2.55
CA ARG A 84 -7.17 6.86 -1.24
C ARG A 84 -6.99 5.46 -0.66
N ILE A 85 -6.59 5.38 0.59
CA ILE A 85 -6.47 4.15 1.38
C ILE A 85 -7.85 3.81 1.94
N VAL A 86 -8.57 2.92 1.26
CA VAL A 86 -9.91 2.48 1.66
C VAL A 86 -9.84 1.57 2.88
N ASP A 87 -8.90 0.63 2.89
CA ASP A 87 -8.67 -0.31 3.99
C ASP A 87 -7.17 -0.64 4.10
N SER A 88 -6.72 -0.95 5.31
CA SER A 88 -5.31 -1.30 5.59
C SER A 88 -5.20 -2.17 6.83
N SER A 89 -4.49 -3.28 6.68
CA SER A 89 -4.16 -4.25 7.74
C SER A 89 -2.78 -4.85 7.47
N ASP A 90 -2.29 -5.70 8.37
CA ASP A 90 -1.00 -6.37 8.21
C ASP A 90 -0.90 -7.25 6.95
N SER A 91 -2.04 -7.67 6.37
CA SER A 91 -2.09 -8.61 5.24
C SER A 91 -2.73 -8.06 3.97
N VAL A 92 -3.52 -6.98 4.08
CA VAL A 92 -4.31 -6.42 2.98
C VAL A 92 -4.23 -4.91 3.00
N LEU A 93 -4.03 -4.31 1.82
CA LEU A 93 -4.09 -2.88 1.57
C LEU A 93 -5.04 -2.62 0.41
N VAL A 94 -6.03 -1.74 0.60
CA VAL A 94 -6.97 -1.37 -0.47
C VAL A 94 -6.75 0.08 -0.85
N LEU A 95 -6.31 0.30 -2.09
CA LEU A 95 -6.10 1.62 -2.68
C LEU A 95 -7.17 1.90 -3.73
N SER A 96 -7.70 3.11 -3.77
CA SER A 96 -8.71 3.51 -4.77
C SER A 96 -8.41 4.90 -5.31
N ASN A 97 -8.62 5.08 -6.62
CA ASN A 97 -8.63 6.40 -7.26
C ASN A 97 -9.99 6.61 -7.97
N GLN A 98 -10.07 7.53 -8.93
CA GLN A 98 -11.33 7.79 -9.65
C GLN A 98 -11.67 6.73 -10.71
N GLU A 99 -10.69 5.95 -11.14
CA GLU A 99 -10.76 5.02 -12.26
C GLU A 99 -10.86 3.56 -11.78
N GLU A 100 -10.19 3.23 -10.68
CA GLU A 100 -10.01 1.84 -10.24
C GLU A 100 -9.80 1.69 -8.72
N GLU A 101 -9.95 0.45 -8.27
CA GLU A 101 -9.64 0.01 -6.91
C GLU A 101 -8.71 -1.21 -6.95
N TYR A 102 -7.63 -1.15 -6.19
CA TYR A 102 -6.66 -2.21 -6.02
C TYR A 102 -6.75 -2.81 -4.64
N LYS A 103 -7.07 -4.10 -4.59
CA LYS A 103 -6.92 -4.93 -3.39
C LYS A 103 -5.57 -5.63 -3.42
N LEU A 104 -4.65 -5.12 -2.62
CA LEU A 104 -3.28 -5.58 -2.54
C LEU A 104 -3.10 -6.51 -1.34
N TYR A 105 -2.22 -7.49 -1.50
CA TYR A 105 -1.92 -8.49 -0.49
C TYR A 105 -0.45 -8.43 -0.09
N ARG A 106 -0.15 -8.65 1.19
CA ARG A 106 1.21 -8.59 1.72
C ARG A 106 2.11 -9.65 1.09
N ILE A 107 3.34 -9.27 0.77
CA ILE A 107 4.43 -10.17 0.41
C ILE A 107 5.42 -10.19 1.58
N ASN A 108 5.77 -11.39 2.04
CA ASN A 108 6.86 -11.59 2.98
C ASN A 108 8.07 -12.09 2.19
N ILE A 109 8.98 -11.19 1.86
CA ILE A 109 10.23 -11.47 1.14
C ILE A 109 11.43 -11.03 1.98
N PRO A 110 12.55 -11.76 1.91
CA PRO A 110 13.77 -11.41 2.65
C PRO A 110 14.47 -10.18 2.04
N ASN A 111 14.50 -10.09 0.71
CA ASN A 111 15.09 -8.99 -0.04
C ASN A 111 14.02 -8.39 -0.96
N SER A 112 13.81 -7.08 -0.86
CA SER A 112 12.91 -6.31 -1.73
C SER A 112 13.70 -5.49 -2.74
N TYR A 113 12.98 -4.70 -3.53
CA TYR A 113 13.58 -3.72 -4.44
C TYR A 113 14.62 -2.83 -3.73
N PHE A 114 14.33 -2.39 -2.50
CA PHE A 114 15.19 -1.41 -1.79
C PHE A 114 16.53 -2.00 -1.34
N GLU A 115 16.59 -3.28 -1.03
CA GLU A 115 17.84 -3.95 -0.68
C GLU A 115 18.62 -4.36 -1.93
N SER A 116 17.92 -4.76 -3.00
CA SER A 116 18.52 -5.34 -4.19
C SER A 116 19.05 -4.33 -5.21
N TYR A 117 18.53 -3.10 -5.28
CA TYR A 117 18.85 -2.21 -6.41
C TYR A 117 20.30 -1.70 -6.48
N GLN A 118 21.07 -1.82 -5.40
CA GLN A 118 22.46 -1.33 -5.33
C GLN A 118 23.50 -2.39 -5.71
N ASP A 119 23.16 -3.67 -5.69
CA ASP A 119 24.07 -4.79 -5.98
C ASP A 119 23.56 -5.59 -7.18
N SER A 120 24.44 -5.85 -8.17
CA SER A 120 24.03 -6.50 -9.42
C SER A 120 23.55 -7.94 -9.24
N LEU A 121 24.12 -8.68 -8.28
CA LEU A 121 23.75 -10.07 -8.03
C LEU A 121 22.44 -10.15 -7.25
N ASP A 122 22.26 -9.25 -6.28
CA ASP A 122 20.99 -9.14 -5.55
C ASP A 122 19.86 -8.64 -6.45
N TRP A 123 20.17 -7.80 -7.44
CA TRP A 123 19.23 -7.35 -8.46
C TRP A 123 18.77 -8.49 -9.37
N GLU A 124 19.69 -9.29 -9.90
CA GLU A 124 19.36 -10.47 -10.72
C GLU A 124 18.48 -11.46 -9.94
N SER A 125 18.84 -11.71 -8.67
CA SER A 125 18.05 -12.57 -7.78
C SER A 125 16.65 -12.01 -7.53
N PHE A 126 16.52 -10.69 -7.37
CA PHE A 126 15.23 -10.02 -7.21
C PHE A 126 14.34 -10.17 -8.46
N GLU A 127 14.90 -10.02 -9.65
CA GLU A 127 14.18 -10.16 -10.92
C GLU A 127 13.70 -11.61 -11.13
N GLU A 128 14.54 -12.59 -10.85
CA GLU A 128 14.18 -14.02 -10.92
C GLU A 128 13.03 -14.35 -9.95
N GLU A 129 13.16 -13.92 -8.69
CA GLU A 129 12.15 -14.14 -7.65
C GLU A 129 10.81 -13.44 -7.97
N PHE A 130 10.86 -12.24 -8.52
CA PHE A 130 9.66 -11.56 -9.03
C PHE A 130 9.00 -12.37 -10.16
N HIS A 131 9.79 -12.88 -11.12
CA HIS A 131 9.27 -13.70 -12.21
C HIS A 131 8.64 -15.00 -11.71
N LEU A 132 9.25 -15.67 -10.73
CA LEU A 132 8.70 -16.88 -10.11
C LEU A 132 7.36 -16.61 -9.43
N ARG A 133 7.25 -15.50 -8.68
CA ARG A 133 5.97 -15.10 -8.06
C ARG A 133 4.91 -14.76 -9.11
N TYR A 134 5.28 -14.06 -10.17
CA TYR A 134 4.41 -13.80 -11.30
C TYR A 134 3.85 -15.09 -11.90
N LEU A 135 4.72 -16.02 -12.27
CA LEU A 135 4.33 -17.31 -12.84
C LEU A 135 3.42 -18.08 -11.90
N LYS A 136 3.78 -18.16 -10.61
CA LYS A 136 2.98 -18.86 -9.60
C LYS A 136 1.55 -18.33 -9.51
N ARG A 137 1.35 -17.01 -9.60
CA ARG A 137 0.02 -16.40 -9.46
C ARG A 137 -0.79 -16.36 -10.74
N ARG A 138 -0.13 -16.38 -11.90
CA ARG A 138 -0.82 -16.49 -13.20
C ARG A 138 -1.59 -17.81 -13.37
N TYR A 139 -1.19 -18.86 -12.67
CA TYR A 139 -1.78 -20.21 -12.77
C TYR A 139 -2.64 -20.61 -11.55
N GLN A 140 -3.02 -19.64 -10.70
CA GLN A 140 -3.96 -19.82 -9.58
C GLN A 140 -5.32 -19.28 -9.96
#